data_AF-A0A938W3E8-F1
#
_entry.id   AF-A0A938W3E8-F1
#
_cell.length_a   1.000
_cell.length_b   1.000
_cell.length_c   1.000
_cell.angle_alpha   90.00
_cell.angle_beta   90.00
_cell.angle_gamma   90.00
#
_symmetry.space_group_name_H-M   'P 1'
#
loop_
_entity.id
_entity.type
_entity.pdbx_description
1 polymer ?
#
loop_
_entity_poly.entity_id
_entity_poly.type
_entity_poly.pdbx_seq_one_letter_code
_entity_poly.pdbx_strand_id
1 'polypeptide(L)'
;MSRTELDGMLAELRRLREQTLVGLADLTEADFATATDMPRWDDVRRVLLRFGDHMREHANQMEGVRASVGRGPTMPQRMLAEGELAWGKLLAATVGLTDEDIASQPPDGGWSVKQVLAHVIQTERRYLDAILAARTRTPARSDAARS
;
A
#
# COMPACT_ATOMS: atom_id res chain seq x y z
N MET A 1 13.73 19.61 -0.81
CA MET A 1 12.38 19.01 -0.71
C MET A 1 11.95 19.00 0.75
N SER A 2 10.86 19.67 1.06
CA SER A 2 10.19 19.68 2.36
C SER A 2 9.34 18.42 2.57
N ARG A 3 8.89 18.19 3.79
CA ARG A 3 7.96 17.09 4.08
C ARG A 3 6.62 17.26 3.35
N THR A 4 6.12 18.50 3.28
CA THR A 4 4.88 18.85 2.57
C THR A 4 4.95 18.51 1.08
N GLU A 5 6.08 18.81 0.43
CA GLU A 5 6.29 18.46 -0.98
C GLU A 5 6.26 16.94 -1.20
N LEU A 6 6.92 16.16 -0.33
CA LEU A 6 6.89 14.69 -0.39
C LEU A 6 5.46 14.17 -0.23
N ASP A 7 4.73 14.65 0.78
CA ASP A 7 3.36 14.20 1.04
C ASP A 7 2.43 14.53 -0.14
N GLY A 8 2.62 15.70 -0.78
CA GLY A 8 1.93 16.07 -2.01
C GLY A 8 2.22 15.12 -3.19
N MET A 9 3.50 14.78 -3.41
CA MET A 9 3.89 13.82 -4.45
C MET A 9 3.30 12.42 -4.21
N LEU A 10 3.30 11.95 -2.96
CA LEU A 10 2.72 10.66 -2.59
C LEU A 10 1.19 10.64 -2.77
N ALA A 11 0.51 11.74 -2.46
CA ALA A 11 -0.93 11.87 -2.70
C ALA A 11 -1.27 11.87 -4.20
N GLU A 12 -0.48 12.54 -5.02
CA GLU A 12 -0.61 12.48 -6.48
C GLU A 12 -0.41 11.06 -7.01
N LEU A 13 0.64 10.37 -6.56
CA LEU A 13 0.92 8.99 -6.95
C LEU A 13 -0.24 8.05 -6.59
N ARG A 14 -0.83 8.18 -5.40
CA ARG A 14 -2.00 7.39 -5.00
C ARG A 14 -3.19 7.62 -5.93
N ARG A 15 -3.52 8.88 -6.22
CA ARG A 15 -4.60 9.22 -7.17
C ARG A 15 -4.36 8.64 -8.56
N LEU A 16 -3.13 8.74 -9.09
CA LEU A 16 -2.78 8.18 -10.39
C LEU A 16 -2.87 6.64 -10.39
N ARG A 17 -2.48 5.97 -9.30
CA ARG A 17 -2.65 4.52 -9.17
C ARG A 17 -4.11 4.10 -9.15
N GLU A 18 -4.96 4.81 -8.41
CA GLU A 18 -6.40 4.56 -8.39
C GLU A 18 -7.03 4.75 -9.77
N GLN A 19 -6.69 5.84 -10.48
CA GLN A 19 -7.13 6.07 -11.86
C GLN A 19 -6.65 4.98 -12.81
N THR A 20 -5.41 4.52 -12.66
CA THR A 20 -4.86 3.41 -13.46
C THR A 20 -5.66 2.14 -13.24
N LEU A 21 -5.98 1.81 -11.97
CA LEU A 21 -6.73 0.59 -11.67
C LEU A 21 -8.16 0.66 -12.20
N VAL A 22 -8.85 1.79 -12.03
CA VAL A 22 -10.21 1.98 -12.56
C VAL A 22 -10.22 1.96 -14.09
N GLY A 23 -9.30 2.68 -14.73
CA GLY A 23 -9.30 2.86 -16.19
C GLY A 23 -8.78 1.66 -16.98
N LEU A 24 -8.15 0.68 -16.33
CA LEU A 24 -7.60 -0.51 -16.99
C LEU A 24 -8.20 -1.83 -16.47
N ALA A 25 -9.20 -1.78 -15.59
CA ALA A 25 -9.79 -2.97 -14.97
C ALA A 25 -10.55 -3.88 -15.95
N ASP A 26 -10.98 -3.34 -17.10
CA ASP A 26 -11.74 -4.03 -18.14
C ASP A 26 -10.86 -4.56 -19.29
N LEU A 27 -9.54 -4.30 -19.25
CA LEU A 27 -8.62 -4.84 -20.23
C LEU A 27 -8.63 -6.37 -20.21
N THR A 28 -8.53 -6.95 -21.40
CA THR A 28 -8.50 -8.39 -21.63
C THR A 28 -7.21 -8.80 -22.34
N GLU A 29 -6.98 -10.10 -22.51
CA GLU A 29 -5.85 -10.61 -23.28
C GLU A 29 -5.89 -10.19 -24.76
N ALA A 30 -7.07 -9.87 -25.29
CA ALA A 30 -7.21 -9.36 -26.66
C ALA A 30 -6.49 -8.00 -26.83
N ASP A 31 -6.40 -7.21 -25.76
CA ASP A 31 -5.76 -5.89 -25.77
C ASP A 31 -4.23 -5.97 -25.70
N PHE A 32 -3.66 -7.12 -25.37
CA PHE A 32 -2.22 -7.27 -25.11
C PHE A 32 -1.34 -6.87 -26.28
N ALA A 33 -1.79 -7.12 -27.51
CA ALA A 33 -1.05 -6.81 -28.73
C ALA A 33 -1.28 -5.37 -29.22
N THR A 34 -2.15 -4.60 -28.56
CA THR A 34 -2.39 -3.20 -28.91
C THR A 34 -1.11 -2.40 -28.73
N ALA A 35 -0.71 -1.71 -29.79
CA ALA A 35 0.51 -0.90 -29.79
C ALA A 35 0.38 0.29 -28.84
N THR A 36 1.49 0.69 -28.24
CA THR A 36 1.59 1.96 -27.50
C THR A 36 2.67 2.84 -28.12
N ASP A 37 2.60 4.14 -27.87
CA ASP A 37 3.60 5.10 -28.34
C ASP A 37 4.91 5.06 -27.53
N MET A 38 5.06 4.12 -26.57
CA MET A 38 6.28 3.99 -25.77
C MET A 38 7.35 3.20 -26.54
N PRO A 39 8.52 3.80 -26.87
CA PRO A 39 9.52 3.14 -27.73
C PRO A 39 10.13 1.84 -27.15
N ARG A 40 10.07 1.66 -25.82
CA ARG A 40 10.64 0.50 -25.12
C ARG A 40 9.59 -0.54 -24.68
N TRP A 41 8.34 -0.11 -24.56
CA TRP A 41 7.20 -0.93 -24.11
C TRP A 41 6.05 -0.67 -25.08
N ASP A 42 6.30 -1.05 -26.31
CA ASP A 42 5.52 -0.80 -27.53
C ASP A 42 4.20 -1.57 -27.63
N ASP A 43 3.85 -2.39 -26.63
CA ASP A 43 2.55 -3.05 -26.52
C ASP A 43 1.97 -2.96 -25.11
N VAL A 44 0.63 -3.03 -24.98
CA VAL A 44 -0.09 -2.91 -23.71
C VAL A 44 0.41 -3.93 -22.68
N ARG A 45 0.66 -5.17 -23.09
CA ARG A 45 1.16 -6.22 -22.18
C ARG A 45 2.49 -5.83 -21.54
N ARG A 46 3.43 -5.31 -22.34
CA ARG A 46 4.74 -4.84 -21.86
C ARG A 46 4.57 -3.69 -20.88
N VAL A 47 3.67 -2.73 -21.14
CA VAL A 47 3.39 -1.63 -20.20
C VAL A 47 2.79 -2.14 -18.90
N LEU A 48 1.81 -3.05 -18.95
CA LEU A 48 1.17 -3.62 -17.75
C LEU A 48 2.19 -4.29 -16.82
N LEU A 49 3.13 -5.06 -17.37
CA LEU A 49 4.21 -5.69 -16.60
C LEU A 49 5.13 -4.66 -15.92
N ARG A 50 5.25 -3.45 -16.47
CA ARG A 50 6.14 -2.42 -15.91
C ARG A 50 5.62 -1.72 -14.68
N PHE A 51 4.31 -1.69 -14.42
CA PHE A 51 3.79 -1.01 -13.23
C PHE A 51 4.43 -1.50 -11.93
N GLY A 52 4.48 -2.83 -11.74
CA GLY A 52 5.10 -3.42 -10.55
C GLY A 52 6.61 -3.29 -10.52
N ASP A 53 7.27 -3.55 -11.65
CA ASP A 53 8.73 -3.54 -11.71
C ASP A 53 9.33 -2.15 -11.53
N HIS A 54 8.73 -1.13 -12.14
CA HIS A 54 9.18 0.25 -12.03
C HIS A 54 9.09 0.76 -10.59
N MET A 55 8.00 0.45 -9.88
CA MET A 55 7.86 0.80 -8.46
C MET A 55 8.91 0.09 -7.59
N ARG A 56 9.16 -1.20 -7.82
CA ARG A 56 10.18 -1.96 -7.07
C ARG A 56 11.58 -1.43 -7.30
N GLU A 57 11.92 -1.10 -8.55
CA GLU A 57 13.21 -0.51 -8.92
C GLU A 57 13.47 0.78 -8.14
N HIS A 58 12.51 1.70 -8.11
CA HIS A 58 12.68 2.97 -7.40
C HIS A 58 12.56 2.85 -5.88
N ALA A 59 11.76 1.91 -5.36
CA ALA A 59 11.78 1.58 -3.93
C ALA A 59 13.19 1.17 -3.47
N ASN A 60 13.85 0.28 -4.22
CA ASN A 60 15.23 -0.15 -3.93
C ASN A 60 16.22 1.03 -3.97
N GLN A 61 16.06 1.98 -4.91
CA GLN A 61 16.89 3.18 -4.97
C GLN A 61 16.70 4.06 -3.72
N MET A 62 15.45 4.27 -3.28
CA MET A 62 15.16 5.03 -2.06
C MET A 62 15.74 4.34 -0.81
N GLU A 63 15.65 3.02 -0.72
CA GLU A 63 16.29 2.24 0.34
C GLU A 63 17.81 2.36 0.33
N GLY A 64 18.44 2.30 -0.85
CA GLY A 64 19.87 2.52 -1.04
C GLY A 64 20.32 3.89 -0.53
N VAL A 65 19.57 4.95 -0.86
CA VAL A 65 19.83 6.31 -0.34
C VAL A 65 19.73 6.35 1.19
N ARG A 66 18.69 5.74 1.77
CA ARG A 66 18.55 5.70 3.24
C ARG A 66 19.73 5.00 3.92
N ALA A 67 20.19 3.89 3.34
CA ALA A 67 21.35 3.16 3.84
C ALA A 67 22.62 4.03 3.73
N SER A 68 22.85 4.68 2.58
CA SER A 68 24.07 5.47 2.34
C SER A 68 24.20 6.69 3.26
N VAL A 69 23.10 7.26 3.73
CA VAL A 69 23.11 8.39 4.69
C VAL A 69 22.94 7.95 6.16
N GLY A 70 23.01 6.64 6.46
CA GLY A 70 22.88 6.13 7.83
C GLY A 70 21.49 6.32 8.45
N ARG A 71 20.44 6.45 7.62
CA ARG A 71 19.03 6.64 8.04
C ARG A 71 18.16 5.42 7.72
N GLY A 72 18.73 4.23 7.93
CA GLY A 72 18.01 2.96 7.83
C GLY A 72 16.79 2.89 8.77
N PRO A 73 15.80 2.02 8.50
CA PRO A 73 14.59 1.96 9.31
C PRO A 73 14.85 1.33 10.68
N THR A 74 14.20 1.90 11.70
CA THR A 74 14.08 1.28 13.02
C THR A 74 13.18 0.04 12.96
N MET A 75 13.22 -0.81 13.99
CA MET A 75 12.37 -2.01 14.03
C MET A 75 10.86 -1.69 13.92
N PRO A 76 10.31 -0.70 14.64
CA PRO A 76 8.90 -0.30 14.43
C PRO A 76 8.63 0.20 13.00
N GLN A 77 9.56 0.93 12.37
CA GLN A 77 9.40 1.37 10.98
C GLN A 77 9.39 0.20 9.99
N ARG A 78 10.17 -0.86 10.26
CA ARG A 78 10.12 -2.10 9.47
C ARG A 78 8.77 -2.80 9.63
N MET A 79 8.25 -2.89 10.85
CA MET A 79 6.92 -3.46 11.11
C MET A 79 5.82 -2.68 10.38
N LEU A 80 5.89 -1.34 10.39
CA LEU A 80 4.96 -0.50 9.61
C LEU A 80 5.11 -0.72 8.11
N ALA A 81 6.35 -0.88 7.60
CA ALA A 81 6.58 -1.17 6.19
C ALA A 81 5.97 -2.52 5.76
N GLU A 82 6.05 -3.56 6.59
CA GLU A 82 5.37 -4.84 6.34
C GLU A 82 3.83 -4.66 6.31
N GLY A 83 3.29 -3.80 7.17
CA GLY A 83 1.88 -3.41 7.13
C GLY A 83 1.48 -2.79 5.79
N GLU A 84 2.30 -1.90 5.23
CA GLU A 84 2.06 -1.28 3.92
C GLU A 84 2.14 -2.30 2.76
N LEU A 85 3.03 -3.30 2.86
CA LEU A 85 3.07 -4.41 1.88
C LEU A 85 1.79 -5.26 1.95
N ALA A 86 1.29 -5.54 3.15
CA ALA A 86 0.02 -6.24 3.35
C ALA A 86 -1.18 -5.40 2.83
N TRP A 87 -1.16 -4.09 3.06
CA TRP A 87 -2.14 -3.15 2.50
C TRP A 87 -2.16 -3.19 0.97
N GLY A 88 -0.98 -3.20 0.32
CA GLY A 88 -0.89 -3.36 -1.13
C GLY A 88 -1.52 -4.67 -1.64
N LYS A 89 -1.38 -5.78 -0.90
CA LYS A 89 -2.05 -7.05 -1.23
C LYS A 89 -3.57 -6.96 -1.07
N LEU A 90 -4.05 -6.26 -0.04
CA LEU A 90 -5.48 -6.03 0.16
C LEU A 90 -6.07 -5.22 -1.00
N LEU A 91 -5.40 -4.15 -1.44
CA LEU A 91 -5.79 -3.37 -2.61
C LEU A 91 -5.76 -4.19 -3.91
N ALA A 92 -4.74 -5.04 -4.09
CA ALA A 92 -4.66 -5.90 -5.27
C ALA A 92 -5.84 -6.88 -5.36
N ALA A 93 -6.33 -7.38 -4.22
CA ALA A 93 -7.47 -8.29 -4.15
C ALA A 93 -8.81 -7.62 -4.55
N THR A 94 -8.87 -6.28 -4.64
CA THR A 94 -10.09 -5.57 -5.07
C THR A 94 -10.11 -5.20 -6.55
N VAL A 95 -9.05 -5.50 -7.30
CA VAL A 95 -8.96 -5.14 -8.73
C VAL A 95 -9.99 -5.93 -9.54
N GLY A 96 -10.80 -5.23 -10.33
CA GLY A 96 -11.80 -5.83 -11.22
C GLY A 96 -13.09 -6.30 -10.54
N LEU A 97 -13.23 -6.13 -9.21
CA LEU A 97 -14.47 -6.50 -8.52
C LEU A 97 -15.62 -5.59 -8.92
N THR A 98 -16.78 -6.19 -9.18
CA THR A 98 -18.05 -5.50 -9.36
C THR A 98 -18.71 -5.21 -8.02
N ASP A 99 -19.75 -4.37 -8.02
CA ASP A 99 -20.58 -4.11 -6.83
C ASP A 99 -21.23 -5.40 -6.28
N GLU A 100 -21.58 -6.34 -7.16
CA GLU A 100 -22.13 -7.64 -6.77
C GLU A 100 -21.06 -8.50 -6.08
N ASP A 101 -19.85 -8.57 -6.62
CA ASP A 101 -18.73 -9.31 -6.00
C ASP A 101 -18.41 -8.77 -4.59
N ILE A 102 -18.48 -7.44 -4.43
CA ILE A 102 -18.19 -6.79 -3.15
C ILE A 102 -19.23 -7.17 -2.08
N ALA A 103 -20.49 -7.34 -2.49
CA ALA A 103 -21.61 -7.62 -1.59
C ALA A 103 -21.81 -9.12 -1.31
N SER A 104 -21.42 -9.97 -2.25
CA SER A 104 -21.71 -11.41 -2.23
C SER A 104 -21.04 -12.14 -1.07
N GLN A 105 -21.79 -13.05 -0.46
CA GLN A 105 -21.26 -13.98 0.54
C GLN A 105 -20.66 -15.21 -0.18
N PRO A 106 -19.47 -15.67 0.22
CA PRO A 106 -18.95 -16.95 -0.19
C PRO A 106 -19.90 -18.13 0.16
N PRO A 107 -19.91 -19.22 -0.63
CA PRO A 107 -20.79 -20.37 -0.40
C PRO A 107 -20.59 -21.09 0.95
N ASP A 108 -19.42 -20.96 1.55
CA ASP A 108 -19.08 -21.54 2.86
C ASP A 108 -19.55 -20.68 4.05
N GLY A 109 -20.27 -19.58 3.79
CA GLY A 109 -20.72 -18.64 4.80
C GLY A 109 -19.61 -17.75 5.36
N GLY A 110 -18.47 -17.67 4.67
CA GLY A 110 -17.40 -16.71 4.96
C GLY A 110 -17.83 -15.25 4.77
N TRP A 111 -16.91 -14.32 5.03
CA TRP A 111 -17.22 -12.89 4.92
C TRP A 111 -17.16 -12.38 3.48
N SER A 112 -18.07 -11.47 3.12
CA SER A 112 -17.96 -10.71 1.88
C SER A 112 -16.80 -9.72 1.94
N VAL A 113 -16.36 -9.22 0.77
CA VAL A 113 -15.31 -8.18 0.69
C VAL A 113 -15.69 -6.94 1.50
N LYS A 114 -16.96 -6.51 1.43
CA LYS A 114 -17.46 -5.38 2.23
C LYS A 114 -17.30 -5.63 3.74
N GLN A 115 -17.59 -6.83 4.22
CA GLN A 115 -17.43 -7.17 5.63
C GLN A 115 -15.95 -7.25 6.06
N VAL A 116 -15.10 -7.84 5.22
CA VAL A 116 -13.65 -7.88 5.44
C VAL A 116 -13.09 -6.46 5.56
N LEU A 117 -13.42 -5.55 4.63
CA LEU A 117 -12.96 -4.17 4.67
C LEU A 117 -13.50 -3.41 5.88
N ALA A 118 -14.78 -3.59 6.23
CA ALA A 118 -15.35 -2.99 7.44
C ALA A 118 -14.62 -3.46 8.72
N HIS A 119 -14.26 -4.75 8.78
CA HIS A 119 -13.47 -5.30 9.87
C HIS A 119 -12.06 -4.68 9.91
N VAL A 120 -11.35 -4.63 8.79
CA VAL A 120 -10.00 -4.03 8.70
C VAL A 120 -10.02 -2.58 9.17
N ILE A 121 -10.96 -1.76 8.70
CA ILE A 121 -11.11 -0.35 9.11
C ILE A 121 -11.31 -0.23 10.63
N GLN A 122 -12.17 -1.06 11.22
CA GLN A 122 -12.40 -1.06 12.66
C GLN A 122 -11.14 -1.46 13.44
N THR A 123 -10.43 -2.49 12.96
CA THR A 123 -9.22 -3.02 13.59
C THR A 123 -8.07 -2.02 13.53
N GLU A 124 -7.81 -1.39 12.38
CA GLU A 124 -6.81 -0.33 12.22
C GLU A 124 -7.01 0.81 13.22
N ARG A 125 -8.25 1.29 13.36
CA ARG A 125 -8.60 2.33 14.34
C ARG A 125 -8.27 1.90 15.77
N ARG A 126 -8.67 0.68 16.15
CA ARG A 126 -8.40 0.14 17.49
C ARG A 126 -6.90 0.01 17.78
N TYR A 127 -6.09 -0.41 16.81
CA TYR A 127 -4.65 -0.51 16.96
C TYR A 127 -4.01 0.86 17.18
N LEU A 128 -4.38 1.86 16.39
CA LEU A 128 -3.90 3.22 16.55
C LEU A 128 -4.27 3.77 17.94
N ASP A 129 -5.54 3.67 18.33
CA ASP A 129 -6.02 4.16 19.62
C ASP A 129 -5.30 3.48 20.80
N ALA A 130 -5.09 2.16 20.72
CA ALA A 130 -4.39 1.41 21.75
C ALA A 130 -2.93 1.88 21.92
N ILE A 131 -2.22 2.09 20.81
CA ILE A 131 -0.82 2.54 20.82
C ILE A 131 -0.73 3.97 21.35
N LEU A 132 -1.60 4.89 20.89
CA LEU A 132 -1.63 6.27 21.36
C LEU A 132 -1.94 6.34 22.86
N ALA A 133 -2.94 5.58 23.33
CA ALA A 133 -3.28 5.50 24.74
C ALA A 133 -2.16 4.88 25.59
N ALA A 134 -1.37 3.93 25.06
CA ALA A 134 -0.21 3.38 25.77
C ALA A 134 0.91 4.42 25.91
N ARG A 135 1.14 5.23 24.87
CA ARG A 135 2.14 6.31 24.90
C ARG A 135 1.80 7.41 25.90
N THR A 136 0.52 7.73 26.09
CA THR A 136 0.09 8.73 27.08
C THR A 136 0.07 8.20 28.52
N ARG A 137 -0.12 6.88 28.69
CA ARG A 137 -0.15 6.21 30.02
C ARG A 137 1.22 5.94 30.63
N THR A 138 2.31 6.08 29.89
CA THR A 138 3.67 5.86 30.43
C THR A 138 4.02 7.00 31.40
N PRO A 139 4.09 6.78 32.73
CA PRO A 139 4.60 7.79 33.65
C PRO A 139 6.10 7.95 33.41
N ALA A 140 6.65 9.14 33.69
CA ALA A 140 8.10 9.36 33.69
C ALA A 140 8.80 8.20 34.40
N ARG A 141 9.81 7.60 33.76
CA ARG A 141 10.69 6.61 34.41
C ARG A 141 11.08 7.17 35.77
N SER A 142 10.67 6.52 36.86
CA SER A 142 11.22 6.83 38.17
C SER A 142 12.70 6.50 38.11
N ASP A 143 13.55 7.50 38.29
CA ASP A 143 14.92 7.31 38.76
C ASP A 143 14.86 6.57 40.10
N ALA A 144 14.89 5.23 40.04
CA ALA A 144 14.92 4.39 41.23
C ALA A 144 15.40 2.98 40.88
N ALA A 145 16.70 2.85 40.61
CA ALA A 145 17.57 1.82 41.18
C ALA A 145 18.98 1.94 40.59
N ARG A 146 20.09 1.90 41.32
CA ARG A 146 20.51 1.76 42.73
C ARG A 146 21.99 2.19 42.71
N SER A 147 22.43 3.05 43.63
CA SER A 147 23.30 2.70 44.78
C SER A 147 24.58 1.96 44.39
#